data_AF-A0A0J6N0Q5-F1
#
_entry.id   AF-A0A0J6N0Q5-F1
#
_cell.length_a   1.000
_cell.length_b   1.000
_cell.length_c   1.000
_cell.angle_alpha   90.00
_cell.angle_beta   90.00
_cell.angle_gamma   90.00
#
_symmetry.space_group_name_H-M   'P 1'
#
loop_
_entity.id
_entity.type
_entity.pdbx_description
1 polymer ?
#
loop_
_entity_poly.entity_id
_entity_poly.type
_entity_poly.pdbx_seq_one_letter_code
_entity_poly.pdbx_strand_id
1 'polypeptide(L)'
;MSQSLSSRYSALPPLTVLPFVRRLPQRARIHCWQVPPIQDYGEACEMGREYAAHLLRLLHGCPQHAGNGLLGLIASDIDYADASAAKGFWVGFFDCLEQAMLLASDLVDGFVLAAMLNARRPAAKPPRRRGSRRRSAPSDS
;
A
#
# COMPACT_ATOMS: atom_id res chain seq x y z
N MET A 1 -36.97 -16.75 -16.67
CA MET A 1 -36.64 -16.07 -15.40
C MET A 1 -35.20 -15.58 -15.49
N SER A 2 -35.00 -14.39 -16.05
CA SER A 2 -33.67 -13.79 -16.24
C SER A 2 -33.29 -13.05 -14.97
N GLN A 3 -32.40 -13.62 -14.16
CA GLN A 3 -31.83 -12.87 -13.03
C GLN A 3 -30.80 -11.87 -13.56
N SER A 4 -31.14 -10.61 -13.39
CA SER A 4 -30.33 -9.43 -13.64
C SER A 4 -29.00 -9.52 -12.88
N LEU A 5 -27.87 -9.54 -13.61
CA LEU A 5 -26.50 -9.44 -13.08
C LEU A 5 -26.13 -8.01 -12.63
N SER A 6 -27.12 -7.21 -12.23
CA SER A 6 -26.93 -5.80 -11.89
C SER A 6 -27.03 -5.59 -10.38
N SER A 7 -26.05 -6.09 -9.61
CA SER A 7 -25.72 -5.56 -8.28
C SER A 7 -24.42 -6.19 -7.73
N ARG A 8 -23.27 -5.81 -8.27
CA ARG A 8 -21.99 -5.90 -7.54
C ARG A 8 -21.34 -4.54 -7.40
N TYR A 9 -22.15 -3.50 -7.20
CA TYR A 9 -21.66 -2.29 -6.54
C TYR A 9 -21.51 -2.57 -5.03
N SER A 10 -20.69 -3.55 -4.68
CA SER A 10 -20.19 -3.66 -3.30
C SER A 10 -19.01 -2.72 -3.20
N ALA A 11 -19.05 -1.85 -2.20
CA ALA A 11 -17.90 -1.05 -1.81
C ALA A 11 -16.64 -1.94 -1.75
N LEU A 12 -15.49 -1.39 -2.16
CA LEU A 12 -14.21 -2.11 -2.04
C LEU A 12 -14.07 -2.65 -0.60
N PRO A 13 -13.67 -3.92 -0.42
CA PRO A 13 -13.48 -4.45 0.90
C PRO A 13 -12.51 -3.55 1.67
N PRO A 14 -12.85 -3.16 2.91
CA PRO A 14 -12.00 -2.30 3.70
C PRO A 14 -10.69 -3.02 4.00
N LEU A 15 -9.59 -2.29 4.15
CA LEU A 15 -8.28 -2.89 4.47
C LEU A 15 -8.28 -3.67 5.79
N THR A 16 -9.27 -3.45 6.67
CA THR A 16 -9.48 -4.22 7.90
C THR A 16 -9.80 -5.70 7.68
N VAL A 17 -10.01 -6.15 6.43
CA VAL A 17 -10.05 -7.59 6.11
C VAL A 17 -8.69 -8.25 6.25
N LEU A 18 -7.60 -7.49 6.22
CA LEU A 18 -6.26 -7.99 6.50
C LEU A 18 -6.09 -8.21 8.01
N PRO A 19 -5.60 -9.39 8.45
CA PRO A 19 -5.62 -9.75 9.87
C PRO A 19 -4.73 -8.87 10.74
N PHE A 20 -3.73 -8.22 10.15
CA PHE A 20 -2.76 -7.33 10.78
C PHE A 20 -3.09 -5.83 10.62
N VAL A 21 -4.27 -5.48 10.11
CA VAL A 21 -4.72 -4.10 9.94
C VAL A 21 -5.79 -3.76 10.98
N ARG A 22 -5.64 -2.62 11.67
CA ARG A 22 -6.57 -2.17 12.72
C ARG A 22 -6.80 -0.66 12.66
N ARG A 23 -8.01 -0.23 13.04
CA ARG A 23 -8.30 1.17 13.37
C ARG A 23 -7.95 1.40 14.83
N LEU A 24 -7.01 2.31 15.10
CA LEU A 24 -6.65 2.70 16.45
C LEU A 24 -7.33 4.04 16.78
N PRO A 25 -8.05 4.17 17.93
CA PRO A 25 -8.75 5.41 18.29
C PRO A 25 -7.84 6.64 18.33
N GLN A 26 -6.55 6.45 18.60
CA GLN A 26 -5.56 7.53 18.75
C GLN A 26 -4.93 7.98 17.42
N ARG A 27 -5.27 7.35 16.28
CA ARG A 27 -4.70 7.70 14.97
C ARG A 27 -5.78 8.08 13.97
N ALA A 28 -5.54 9.17 13.24
CA ALA A 28 -6.41 9.63 12.16
C ALA A 28 -6.41 8.69 10.95
N ARG A 29 -5.32 7.93 10.75
CA ARG A 29 -5.20 6.90 9.69
C ARG A 29 -5.25 5.50 10.29
N ILE A 30 -5.64 4.53 9.45
CA ILE A 30 -5.60 3.11 9.80
C ILE A 30 -4.15 2.67 10.06
N HIS A 31 -3.96 1.78 11.04
CA HIS A 31 -2.68 1.15 11.34
C HIS A 31 -2.58 -0.13 10.50
N CYS A 32 -1.60 -0.18 9.62
CA CYS A 32 -1.41 -1.23 8.64
C CYS A 32 -0.50 -2.37 9.13
N TRP A 33 -0.06 -2.33 10.39
CA TRP A 33 0.79 -3.37 10.98
C TRP A 33 0.52 -3.56 12.48
N GLN A 34 -0.31 -4.52 12.84
CA GLN A 34 -0.60 -4.87 14.23
C GLN A 34 -0.49 -6.38 14.36
N VAL A 35 0.53 -6.83 15.07
CA VAL A 35 0.85 -8.24 15.26
C VAL A 35 0.62 -8.63 16.72
N PRO A 36 0.14 -9.85 17.01
CA PRO A 36 -0.01 -10.31 18.38
C PRO A 36 1.37 -10.50 19.04
N PRO A 37 1.45 -10.45 20.38
CA PRO A 37 2.64 -10.87 21.11
C PRO A 37 2.98 -12.33 20.80
N ILE A 38 4.27 -12.62 20.62
CA ILE A 38 4.76 -13.95 20.28
C ILE A 38 6.14 -14.14 20.89
N GLN A 39 6.47 -15.39 21.25
CA GLN A 39 7.76 -15.74 21.86
C GLN A 39 8.63 -16.59 20.92
N ASP A 40 8.02 -17.25 19.94
CA ASP A 40 8.73 -18.06 18.95
C ASP A 40 8.93 -17.27 17.65
N TYR A 41 10.18 -17.17 17.22
CA TYR A 41 10.54 -16.44 16.00
C TYR A 41 10.15 -17.19 14.72
N GLY A 42 10.18 -18.53 14.74
CA GLY A 42 9.79 -19.36 13.60
C GLY A 42 8.29 -19.26 13.35
N GLU A 43 7.47 -19.36 14.39
CA GLU A 43 6.02 -19.17 14.35
C GLU A 43 5.68 -17.74 13.86
N ALA A 44 6.41 -16.73 14.34
CA ALA A 44 6.26 -15.36 13.85
C ALA A 44 6.54 -15.25 12.34
N CYS A 45 7.58 -15.93 11.84
CA CYS A 45 7.87 -15.99 10.40
C CYS A 45 6.76 -16.69 9.61
N GLU A 46 6.22 -17.80 10.11
CA GLU A 46 5.12 -18.53 9.49
C GLU A 46 3.86 -17.67 9.35
N MET A 47 3.44 -17.04 10.45
CA MET A 47 2.31 -16.11 10.44
C MET A 47 2.57 -14.89 9.55
N GLY A 48 3.81 -14.40 9.51
CA GLY A 48 4.24 -13.35 8.59
C GLY A 48 3.98 -13.71 7.12
N ARG A 49 4.30 -14.95 6.72
CA ARG A 49 4.00 -15.45 5.37
C ARG A 49 2.50 -15.54 5.12
N GLU A 50 1.70 -15.98 6.10
CA GLU A 50 0.24 -15.98 5.99
C GLU A 50 -0.33 -14.57 5.79
N TYR A 51 0.24 -13.57 6.48
CA TYR A 51 -0.15 -12.17 6.31
C TYR A 51 0.13 -11.66 4.89
N ALA A 52 1.29 -12.02 4.33
CA ALA A 52 1.59 -11.72 2.93
C ALA A 52 0.61 -12.42 1.96
N ALA A 53 0.25 -13.67 2.22
CA ALA A 53 -0.76 -14.39 1.42
C ALA A 53 -2.14 -13.70 1.45
N HIS A 54 -2.56 -13.19 2.61
CA HIS A 54 -3.79 -12.38 2.73
C HIS A 54 -3.71 -11.10 1.90
N LEU A 55 -2.58 -10.40 1.90
CA LEU A 55 -2.36 -9.22 1.07
C LEU A 55 -2.43 -9.56 -0.42
N LEU A 56 -1.72 -10.61 -0.87
CA LEU A 56 -1.74 -11.05 -2.26
C LEU A 56 -3.16 -11.41 -2.73
N ARG A 57 -3.92 -12.13 -1.89
CA ARG A 57 -5.32 -12.46 -2.17
C ARG A 57 -6.20 -11.22 -2.29
N LEU A 58 -6.01 -10.23 -1.41
CA LEU A 58 -6.72 -8.95 -1.49
C LEU A 58 -6.41 -8.21 -2.80
N LEU A 59 -5.12 -8.11 -3.17
CA LEU A 59 -4.70 -7.42 -4.40
C LEU A 59 -5.22 -8.13 -5.66
N HIS A 60 -5.24 -9.46 -5.66
CA HIS A 60 -5.79 -10.25 -6.76
C HIS A 60 -7.31 -10.02 -6.92
N GLY A 61 -8.07 -10.05 -5.82
CA GLY A 61 -9.52 -9.83 -5.84
C GLY A 61 -9.95 -8.37 -6.01
N CYS A 62 -9.10 -7.43 -5.62
CA CYS A 62 -9.37 -5.99 -5.62
C CYS A 62 -8.14 -5.18 -6.07
N PRO A 63 -7.82 -5.18 -7.38
CA PRO A 63 -6.65 -4.48 -7.92
C PRO A 63 -6.66 -2.97 -7.68
N GLN A 64 -7.81 -2.39 -7.32
CA GLN A 64 -7.93 -0.96 -7.01
C GLN A 64 -7.15 -0.56 -5.74
N HIS A 65 -6.77 -1.52 -4.90
CA HIS A 65 -5.88 -1.29 -3.75
C HIS A 65 -4.40 -1.21 -4.17
N ALA A 66 -4.04 -1.74 -5.34
CA ALA A 66 -2.68 -1.68 -5.87
C ALA A 66 -2.33 -0.26 -6.37
N GLY A 67 -1.06 0.12 -6.26
CA GLY A 67 -0.57 1.42 -6.74
C GLY A 67 -0.88 2.63 -5.86
N ASN A 68 -1.66 2.46 -4.78
CA ASN A 68 -1.98 3.53 -3.81
C ASN A 68 -1.01 3.61 -2.62
N GLY A 69 0.14 2.96 -2.71
CA GLY A 69 1.16 2.97 -1.65
C GLY A 69 0.84 2.10 -0.44
N LEU A 70 -0.12 1.15 -0.53
CA LEU A 70 -0.50 0.26 0.56
C LEU A 70 0.70 -0.46 1.21
N LEU A 71 1.59 -1.04 0.39
CA LEU A 71 2.79 -1.70 0.91
C LEU A 71 3.73 -0.72 1.64
N GLY A 72 3.82 0.53 1.16
CA GLY A 72 4.55 1.59 1.84
C GLY A 72 3.92 1.99 3.18
N LEU A 73 2.58 2.00 3.26
CA LEU A 73 1.87 2.23 4.53
C LEU A 73 2.10 1.10 5.53
N ILE A 74 2.04 -0.15 5.08
CA ILE A 74 2.39 -1.32 5.89
C ILE A 74 3.82 -1.16 6.41
N ALA A 75 4.78 -0.95 5.51
CA ALA A 75 6.19 -0.77 5.85
C ALA A 75 6.43 0.38 6.84
N SER A 76 5.67 1.48 6.75
CA SER A 76 5.80 2.63 7.65
C SER A 76 5.26 2.39 9.06
N ASP A 77 4.41 1.38 9.25
CA ASP A 77 3.83 1.01 10.53
C ASP A 77 4.59 -0.12 11.23
N ILE A 78 5.57 -0.73 10.57
CA ILE A 78 6.46 -1.74 11.15
C ILE A 78 7.45 -1.06 12.10
N ASP A 79 7.58 -1.60 13.30
CA ASP A 79 8.70 -1.27 14.19
C ASP A 79 9.92 -2.13 13.82
N TYR A 80 10.84 -1.56 13.04
CA TYR A 80 12.08 -2.25 12.65
C TYR A 80 13.11 -2.33 13.77
N ALA A 81 12.90 -1.64 14.89
CA ALA A 81 13.79 -1.71 16.05
C ALA A 81 13.39 -2.83 17.04
N ASP A 82 12.28 -3.53 16.79
CA ASP A 82 11.84 -4.64 17.63
C ASP A 82 12.86 -5.80 17.65
N ALA A 83 13.42 -6.04 18.83
CA ALA A 83 14.40 -7.09 19.07
C ALA A 83 13.77 -8.42 19.53
N SER A 84 12.46 -8.45 19.78
CA SER A 84 11.73 -9.64 20.21
C SER A 84 11.53 -10.65 19.08
N ALA A 85 10.93 -11.79 19.39
CA ALA A 85 10.52 -12.78 18.39
C ALA A 85 9.51 -12.20 17.36
N ALA A 86 8.75 -11.17 17.73
CA ALA A 86 7.73 -10.56 16.85
C ALA A 86 8.33 -9.91 15.59
N LYS A 87 9.63 -9.61 15.56
CA LYS A 87 10.30 -9.21 14.30
C LYS A 87 10.17 -10.26 13.19
N GLY A 88 9.97 -11.54 13.55
CA GLY A 88 9.73 -12.62 12.60
C GLY A 88 8.52 -12.38 11.68
N PHE A 89 7.49 -11.66 12.16
CA PHE A 89 6.33 -11.32 11.33
C PHE A 89 6.71 -10.56 10.07
N TRP A 90 7.53 -9.50 10.19
CA TRP A 90 7.89 -8.72 9.02
C TRP A 90 8.93 -9.43 8.16
N VAL A 91 9.82 -10.23 8.77
CA VAL A 91 10.78 -11.06 8.03
C VAL A 91 10.05 -12.05 7.14
N GLY A 92 9.16 -12.87 7.70
CA GLY A 92 8.37 -13.83 6.93
C GLY A 92 7.43 -13.17 5.92
N PHE A 93 6.88 -12.01 6.26
CA PHE A 93 6.03 -11.24 5.34
C PHE A 93 6.78 -10.80 4.08
N PHE A 94 7.96 -10.17 4.23
CA PHE A 94 8.74 -9.73 3.07
C PHE A 94 9.37 -10.90 2.31
N ASP A 95 9.81 -11.96 2.99
CA ASP A 95 10.27 -13.19 2.35
C ASP A 95 9.20 -13.79 1.41
N CYS A 96 7.95 -13.91 1.87
CA CYS A 96 6.86 -14.39 1.01
C CYS A 96 6.59 -13.47 -0.19
N LEU A 97 6.65 -12.14 0.01
CA LEU A 97 6.49 -11.20 -1.10
C LEU A 97 7.65 -11.29 -2.10
N GLU A 98 8.88 -11.51 -1.63
CA GLU A 98 10.05 -11.73 -2.49
C GLU A 98 9.89 -12.97 -3.35
N GLN A 99 9.46 -14.09 -2.76
CA GLN A 99 9.16 -15.31 -3.51
C GLN A 99 8.03 -15.08 -4.54
N ALA A 100 6.98 -14.35 -4.18
CA ALA A 100 5.91 -14.01 -5.11
C ALA A 100 6.39 -13.12 -6.28
N MET A 101 7.30 -12.16 -6.01
CA MET A 101 7.90 -11.32 -7.04
C MET A 101 8.83 -12.11 -7.96
N LEU A 102 9.61 -13.05 -7.42
CA LEU A 102 10.45 -13.96 -8.20
C LEU A 102 9.60 -14.76 -9.18
N LEU A 103 8.52 -15.38 -8.71
CA LEU A 103 7.59 -16.13 -9.56
C LEU A 103 6.90 -15.25 -10.63
N ALA A 104 6.59 -13.99 -10.29
CA ALA A 104 5.99 -13.06 -11.24
C ALA A 104 7.00 -12.50 -12.27
N SER A 105 8.29 -12.53 -11.96
CA SER A 105 9.34 -11.98 -12.83
C SER A 105 9.48 -12.73 -14.16
N ASP A 106 9.12 -14.02 -14.18
CA ASP A 106 9.06 -14.82 -15.41
C ASP A 106 7.93 -14.36 -16.36
N LEU A 107 6.94 -13.62 -15.86
CA LEU A 107 5.77 -13.17 -16.61
C LEU A 107 5.85 -11.70 -17.04
N VAL A 108 6.69 -10.89 -16.38
CA VAL A 108 6.72 -9.44 -16.55
C VAL A 108 8.15 -8.92 -16.52
N ASP A 109 8.55 -8.23 -17.59
CA ASP A 109 9.77 -7.43 -17.59
C ASP A 109 9.61 -6.22 -16.64
N GLY A 110 10.45 -6.15 -15.62
CA GLY A 110 10.40 -5.11 -14.59
C GLY A 110 10.64 -3.70 -15.13
N PHE A 111 11.47 -3.52 -16.16
CA PHE A 111 11.72 -2.22 -16.76
C PHE A 111 10.53 -1.74 -17.59
N VAL A 112 9.89 -2.66 -18.33
CA VAL A 112 8.67 -2.36 -19.07
C VAL A 112 7.55 -1.97 -18.10
N LEU A 113 7.38 -2.73 -17.00
CA LEU A 113 6.40 -2.40 -15.96
C LEU A 113 6.66 -1.00 -15.37
N ALA A 114 7.91 -0.69 -15.01
CA ALA A 114 8.27 0.61 -14.46
C ALA A 114 7.98 1.75 -15.45
N ALA A 115 8.30 1.57 -16.73
CA ALA A 115 7.99 2.55 -17.77
C ALA A 115 6.48 2.77 -17.91
N MET A 116 5.68 1.69 -17.92
CA MET A 116 4.21 1.78 -17.96
C MET A 116 3.64 2.53 -16.77
N LEU A 117 4.14 2.27 -15.55
CA LEU A 117 3.68 2.96 -14.34
C LEU A 117 4.05 4.45 -14.35
N ASN A 118 5.24 4.80 -14.83
CA ASN A 118 5.66 6.20 -14.96
C ASN A 118 4.83 6.96 -16.00
N ALA A 119 4.51 6.31 -17.13
CA ALA A 119 3.67 6.90 -18.18
C ALA A 119 2.22 7.15 -17.73
N ARG A 120 1.73 6.42 -16.72
CA ARG A 120 0.40 6.62 -16.12
C ARG A 120 0.33 7.81 -15.17
N ARG A 121 1.46 8.42 -14.79
CA ARG A 121 1.42 9.63 -13.97
C ARG A 121 0.77 10.76 -14.77
N PRO A 122 -0.27 11.43 -14.24
CA PRO A 122 -0.85 12.57 -14.92
C PRO A 122 0.22 13.64 -15.14
N ALA A 123 0.23 14.24 -16.33
CA ALA A 123 1.14 15.32 -16.66
C ALA A 123 1.09 16.39 -15.56
N ALA A 124 2.25 16.79 -15.04
CA ALA A 124 2.35 17.82 -14.02
C ALA A 124 1.59 19.07 -14.50
N LYS A 125 0.68 19.60 -13.67
CA LYS A 125 -0.04 20.84 -13.99
C LYS A 125 1.00 21.92 -14.32
N PRO A 126 0.89 22.61 -15.47
CA PRO A 126 1.84 23.66 -15.80
C PRO A 126 1.85 24.71 -14.69
N PRO A 127 3.00 25.31 -14.39
CA PRO A 127 3.13 26.28 -13.30
C PRO A 127 2.10 27.40 -13.54
N ARG A 128 1.25 27.64 -12.53
CA ARG A 128 0.32 28.77 -12.56
C ARG A 128 1.13 30.02 -12.81
N ARG A 129 0.93 30.67 -13.97
CA ARG A 129 1.53 31.97 -14.30
C ARG A 129 1.32 32.90 -13.11
N ARG A 130 2.40 33.19 -12.39
CA ARG A 130 2.41 34.10 -11.25
C ARG A 130 1.95 35.46 -11.80
N GLY A 131 0.77 35.88 -11.40
CA GLY A 131 0.18 37.14 -11.84
C GLY A 131 1.21 38.26 -11.67
N SER A 132 1.50 38.95 -12.78
CA SER A 132 2.30 40.15 -12.82
C SER A 132 1.70 41.17 -11.85
N ARG A 133 2.27 41.29 -10.65
CA ARG A 133 2.05 42.45 -9.77
C ARG A 133 2.47 43.68 -10.57
N ARG A 134 1.48 44.44 -11.05
CA ARG A 134 1.68 45.82 -11.51
C ARG A 134 2.40 46.56 -10.38
N ARG A 135 3.63 47.00 -10.64
CA ARG A 135 4.30 48.00 -9.80
C ARG A 135 3.52 49.29 -9.98
N SER A 136 2.85 49.74 -8.93
CA SER A 136 2.39 51.12 -8.83
C SER A 136 3.63 52.00 -8.73
N ALA A 137 3.77 52.96 -9.66
CA ALA A 137 4.77 54.01 -9.56
C ALA A 137 4.39 54.98 -8.41
N PRO A 138 5.36 55.60 -7.73
CA PRO A 138 5.07 56.67 -6.79
C PRO A 138 4.76 57.94 -7.58
N SER A 139 3.67 58.61 -7.21
CA SER A 139 3.34 59.96 -7.68
C SER A 139 4.15 60.95 -6.85
N ASP A 140 5.15 61.60 -7.46
CA ASP A 140 5.77 62.80 -6.92
C ASP A 140 4.86 64.00 -7.24
N SER A 141 4.34 64.66 -6.20
CA SER A 141 4.09 66.11 -6.06
C SER A 141 3.48 66.42 -4.70
#